data_AF-A0A0P9FUQ6-F1
#
_entry.id   AF-A0A0P9FUQ6-F1
#
_cell.length_a   1.000
_cell.length_b   1.000
_cell.length_c   1.000
_cell.angle_alpha   90.00
_cell.angle_beta   90.00
_cell.angle_gamma   90.00
#
_symmetry.space_group_name_H-M   'P 1'
#
loop_
_entity.id
_entity.type
_entity.pdbx_description
1 polymer ?
#
loop_
_entity_poly.entity_id
_entity_poly.type
_entity_poly.pdbx_seq_one_letter_code
_entity_poly.pdbx_strand_id
1 'polypeptide(L)'
;MLVLHKNCGIKDPVLRRRRLYYLIHEALGGTYEELTVLDMEVDDFLKPRIITPLLLNIYWDAQVILDKTEMLQPFLECEEKNCRTQPKEGEGREELLLGTAKAHGKSEVIMSLDPLSDVRYRCRLASEHLTRAEKLLSLGDWAGTVSAAQLWIENFAKAVIALFEVPTWSHDPSNQLHRLVNKLPDDIRDMTRGLAYMAHEVAPEHGRSSYGEPSAGLAPVTSI
;
A
#
# COMPACT_ATOMS: atom_id res chain seq x y z
N MET A 1 -7.23 2.15 3.99
CA MET A 1 -8.46 1.34 4.11
C MET A 1 -8.94 0.93 2.72
N LEU A 2 -9.21 -0.35 2.48
CA LEU A 2 -9.85 -0.82 1.24
C LEU A 2 -11.36 -0.89 1.43
N VAL A 3 -12.10 -0.35 0.47
CA VAL A 3 -13.56 -0.41 0.40
C VAL A 3 -13.96 -1.35 -0.72
N LEU A 4 -14.57 -2.46 -0.34
CA LEU A 4 -15.21 -3.36 -1.30
C LEU A 4 -16.63 -2.89 -1.54
N HIS A 5 -16.97 -2.68 -2.80
CA HIS A 5 -18.30 -2.26 -3.21
C HIS A 5 -18.87 -3.23 -4.23
N LYS A 6 -20.19 -3.19 -4.40
CA LYS A 6 -20.90 -3.97 -5.41
C LYS A 6 -21.86 -3.06 -6.13
N ASN A 7 -21.75 -2.97 -7.45
CA ASN A 7 -22.65 -2.17 -8.28
C ASN A 7 -22.77 -0.70 -7.82
N CYS A 8 -21.64 -0.05 -7.49
CA CYS A 8 -21.64 1.32 -6.99
C CYS A 8 -22.31 2.35 -7.94
N GLY A 9 -22.48 1.99 -9.22
CA GLY A 9 -23.16 2.83 -10.22
C GLY A 9 -22.35 4.03 -10.71
N ILE A 10 -21.23 4.35 -10.05
CA ILE A 10 -20.29 5.41 -10.46
C ILE A 10 -19.15 4.77 -11.27
N LYS A 11 -19.14 5.03 -12.58
CA LYS A 11 -18.13 4.46 -13.50
C LYS A 11 -16.76 5.13 -13.36
N ASP A 12 -16.74 6.46 -13.17
CA ASP A 12 -15.50 7.22 -12.99
C ASP A 12 -14.82 6.81 -11.67
N PRO A 13 -13.61 6.23 -11.71
CA PRO A 13 -12.91 5.75 -10.51
C PRO A 13 -12.49 6.88 -9.57
N VAL A 14 -12.17 8.07 -10.10
CA VAL A 14 -11.77 9.22 -9.29
C VAL A 14 -12.99 9.77 -8.55
N LEU A 15 -14.10 9.95 -9.26
CA LEU A 15 -15.35 10.40 -8.65
C LEU A 15 -15.88 9.39 -7.62
N ARG A 16 -15.80 8.09 -7.94
CA ARG A 16 -16.22 7.01 -7.04
C ARG A 16 -15.38 7.03 -5.76
N ARG A 17 -14.06 7.04 -5.86
CA ARG A 17 -13.17 7.09 -4.70
C ARG A 17 -13.39 8.32 -3.85
N ARG A 18 -13.56 9.49 -4.46
CA ARG A 18 -13.89 10.73 -3.76
C ARG A 18 -15.22 10.61 -3.00
N ARG A 19 -16.24 10.01 -3.62
CA ARG A 19 -17.54 9.80 -2.96
C ARG A 19 -17.43 8.84 -1.78
N LEU A 20 -16.73 7.72 -1.96
CA LEU A 20 -16.48 6.74 -0.90
C LEU A 20 -15.68 7.37 0.25
N TYR A 21 -14.64 8.13 -0.06
CA TYR A 21 -13.87 8.89 0.93
C TYR A 21 -14.76 9.74 1.83
N TYR A 22 -15.63 10.57 1.25
CA TYR A 22 -16.53 11.42 2.05
C TYR A 22 -17.50 10.60 2.93
N LEU A 23 -18.05 9.50 2.41
CA LEU A 23 -18.96 8.65 3.18
C LEU A 23 -18.26 8.03 4.40
N ILE A 24 -17.02 7.59 4.23
CA ILE A 24 -16.26 6.98 5.33
C ILE A 24 -15.81 8.05 6.30
N HIS A 25 -15.31 9.18 5.81
CA HIS A 25 -14.90 10.29 6.63
C HIS A 25 -16.05 10.78 7.52
N GLU A 26 -17.25 10.91 6.95
CA GLU A 26 -18.48 11.22 7.71
C GLU A 26 -18.81 10.14 8.74
N ALA A 27 -18.74 8.86 8.36
CA ALA A 27 -19.00 7.74 9.28
C ALA A 27 -18.00 7.65 10.44
N LEU A 28 -16.76 8.12 10.24
CA LEU A 28 -15.71 8.20 11.27
C LEU A 28 -15.75 9.52 12.07
N GLY A 29 -16.79 10.33 11.90
CA GLY A 29 -16.97 11.58 12.65
C GLY A 29 -16.02 12.70 12.25
N GLY A 30 -15.40 12.61 11.07
CA GLY A 30 -14.51 13.65 10.51
C GLY A 30 -13.23 13.92 11.32
N THR A 31 -12.81 12.94 12.11
CA THR A 31 -11.64 13.06 13.00
C THR A 31 -10.31 12.69 12.33
N TYR A 32 -10.35 12.11 11.12
CA TYR A 32 -9.17 11.63 10.41
C TYR A 32 -9.05 12.34 9.05
N GLU A 33 -8.19 13.37 8.99
CA GLU A 33 -7.99 14.19 7.78
C GLU A 33 -7.24 13.46 6.65
N GLU A 34 -6.46 12.42 6.96
CA GLU A 34 -5.62 11.69 5.99
C GLU A 34 -5.99 10.20 5.84
N LEU A 35 -7.28 9.91 5.74
CA LEU A 35 -7.72 8.55 5.44
C LEU A 35 -7.39 8.17 3.98
N THR A 36 -6.41 7.29 3.78
CA THR A 36 -6.20 6.69 2.44
C THR A 36 -7.31 5.68 2.14
N VAL A 37 -8.17 6.00 1.18
CA VAL A 37 -9.26 5.13 0.72
C VAL A 37 -8.91 4.53 -0.64
N LEU A 38 -8.82 3.20 -0.67
CA LEU A 38 -8.78 2.40 -1.89
C LEU A 38 -10.16 1.81 -2.15
N ASP A 39 -10.49 1.54 -3.41
CA ASP A 39 -11.77 0.94 -3.79
C ASP A 39 -11.57 -0.19 -4.80
N MET A 40 -12.40 -1.25 -4.68
CA MET A 40 -12.43 -2.37 -5.61
C MET A 40 -13.83 -3.00 -5.63
N GLU A 41 -14.26 -3.53 -6.78
CA GLU A 41 -15.48 -4.33 -6.85
C GLU A 41 -15.26 -5.65 -6.10
N VAL A 42 -16.26 -6.07 -5.32
CA VAL A 42 -16.16 -7.27 -4.47
C VAL A 42 -15.87 -8.54 -5.28
N ASP A 43 -16.46 -8.65 -6.48
CA ASP A 43 -16.26 -9.81 -7.34
C ASP A 43 -14.82 -9.87 -7.89
N ASP A 44 -14.21 -8.70 -8.18
CA ASP A 44 -12.80 -8.60 -8.60
C ASP A 44 -11.85 -8.92 -7.44
N PHE A 45 -12.23 -8.57 -6.20
CA PHE A 45 -11.48 -8.91 -5.00
C PHE A 45 -11.53 -10.41 -4.67
N LEU A 46 -12.69 -11.05 -4.84
CA LEU A 46 -12.86 -12.48 -4.54
C LEU A 46 -12.34 -13.38 -5.67
N LYS A 47 -12.27 -12.87 -6.90
CA LYS A 47 -11.80 -13.60 -8.09
C LYS A 47 -10.86 -12.74 -8.92
N PRO A 48 -9.69 -12.38 -8.37
CA PRO A 48 -8.75 -11.51 -9.07
C PRO A 48 -8.24 -12.20 -10.34
N ARG A 49 -8.21 -11.46 -11.44
CA ARG A 49 -7.50 -11.91 -12.66
C ARG A 49 -5.99 -11.84 -12.50
N ILE A 50 -5.52 -10.85 -11.74
CA ILE A 50 -4.11 -10.59 -11.45
C ILE A 50 -4.03 -10.29 -9.96
N ILE A 51 -3.14 -10.97 -9.23
CA ILE A 51 -2.84 -10.63 -7.85
C ILE A 51 -1.70 -9.62 -7.86
N THR A 52 -1.95 -8.44 -7.31
CA THR A 52 -0.90 -7.43 -7.11
C THR A 52 -0.25 -7.63 -5.74
N PRO A 53 1.00 -7.20 -5.53
CA PRO A 53 1.62 -7.15 -4.20
C PRO A 53 0.74 -6.45 -3.14
N LEU A 54 0.06 -5.37 -3.53
CA LEU A 54 -0.91 -4.67 -2.67
C LEU A 54 -2.06 -5.59 -2.26
N LEU A 55 -2.67 -6.30 -3.22
CA LEU A 55 -3.78 -7.21 -2.94
C LEU A 55 -3.33 -8.39 -2.08
N LEU A 56 -2.12 -8.92 -2.31
CA LEU A 56 -1.55 -10.00 -1.50
C LEU A 56 -1.37 -9.57 -0.03
N ASN A 57 -0.85 -8.37 0.20
CA ASN A 57 -0.76 -7.86 1.57
C ASN A 57 -2.13 -7.70 2.23
N ILE A 58 -3.15 -7.30 1.46
CA ILE A 58 -4.51 -7.17 1.99
C ILE A 58 -5.04 -8.55 2.37
N TYR A 59 -4.83 -9.58 1.56
CA TYR A 59 -5.25 -10.94 1.92
C TYR A 59 -4.58 -11.46 3.19
N TRP A 60 -3.33 -11.06 3.45
CA TRP A 60 -2.57 -11.55 4.59
C TRP A 60 -2.85 -10.79 5.89
N ASP A 61 -2.93 -9.45 5.85
CA ASP A 61 -2.95 -8.60 7.05
C ASP A 61 -4.28 -7.85 7.27
N ALA A 62 -5.24 -7.94 6.36
CA ALA A 62 -6.47 -7.15 6.50
C ALA A 62 -7.30 -7.57 7.71
N GLN A 63 -7.76 -6.56 8.44
CA GLN A 63 -8.81 -6.72 9.43
C GLN A 63 -10.14 -6.26 8.83
N VAL A 64 -11.16 -7.12 8.90
CA VAL A 64 -12.50 -6.81 8.41
C VAL A 64 -13.22 -5.95 9.44
N ILE A 65 -13.43 -4.68 9.11
CA ILE A 65 -14.15 -3.72 9.97
C ILE A 65 -15.67 -3.87 9.83
N LEU A 66 -16.14 -4.10 8.60
CA LEU A 66 -17.55 -4.27 8.26
C LEU A 66 -17.69 -5.20 7.05
N ASP A 67 -18.49 -6.25 7.18
CA ASP A 67 -18.84 -7.14 6.09
C ASP A 67 -20.35 -7.41 6.07
N LYS A 68 -21.03 -6.90 5.04
CA LYS A 68 -22.46 -7.17 4.80
C LYS A 68 -22.70 -8.43 3.96
N THR A 69 -21.66 -8.98 3.37
CA THR A 69 -21.73 -10.18 2.53
C THR A 69 -21.55 -11.46 3.34
N GLU A 70 -20.95 -11.36 4.53
CA GLU A 70 -20.53 -12.50 5.38
C GLU A 70 -19.55 -13.45 4.69
N MET A 71 -18.96 -13.04 3.56
CA MET A 71 -18.05 -13.87 2.76
C MET A 71 -16.58 -13.47 2.92
N LEU A 72 -16.27 -12.27 3.45
CA LEU A 72 -14.91 -11.75 3.45
C LEU A 72 -14.05 -12.45 4.50
N GLN A 73 -14.56 -12.61 5.73
CA GLN A 73 -13.81 -13.27 6.79
C GLN A 73 -13.47 -14.73 6.45
N PRO A 74 -14.42 -15.57 5.99
CA PRO A 74 -14.10 -16.93 5.55
C PRO A 74 -13.14 -16.99 4.35
N PHE A 75 -13.24 -16.02 3.43
CA PHE A 75 -12.33 -15.93 2.29
C PHE A 75 -10.89 -15.63 2.73
N LEU A 76 -10.68 -14.63 3.58
CA LEU A 76 -9.35 -14.26 4.08
C LEU A 76 -8.70 -15.41 4.87
N GLU A 77 -9.47 -16.13 5.70
CA GLU A 77 -8.99 -17.32 6.42
C GLU A 77 -8.60 -18.47 5.49
N CYS A 78 -9.28 -18.60 4.35
CA CYS A 78 -8.93 -19.58 3.31
C CYS A 78 -7.62 -19.19 2.62
N GLU A 79 -7.49 -17.93 2.22
CA GLU A 79 -6.26 -17.42 1.58
C GLU A 79 -5.06 -17.46 2.52
N GLU A 80 -5.24 -17.15 3.81
CA GLU A 80 -4.18 -17.26 4.82
C GLU A 80 -3.67 -18.71 4.94
N LYS A 81 -4.57 -19.70 4.94
CA LYS A 81 -4.18 -21.13 4.97
C LYS A 81 -3.45 -21.55 3.71
N ASN A 82 -3.90 -21.09 2.54
CA ASN A 82 -3.27 -21.40 1.26
C ASN A 82 -1.86 -20.79 1.19
N CYS A 83 -1.70 -19.54 1.63
CA CYS A 83 -0.43 -18.83 1.58
C CYS A 83 0.57 -19.25 2.68
N ARG A 84 0.14 -19.91 3.77
CA ARG A 84 1.01 -20.44 4.85
C ARG A 84 1.69 -21.79 4.54
N THR A 85 1.42 -22.42 3.40
CA THR A 85 2.16 -23.62 2.99
C THR A 85 3.60 -23.24 2.61
N GLN A 86 4.56 -23.31 3.54
CA GLN A 86 5.97 -22.93 3.29
C GLN A 86 6.62 -23.79 2.19
N PRO A 87 7.55 -23.26 1.36
CA PRO A 87 8.52 -24.09 0.67
C PRO A 87 9.57 -24.57 1.66
N LYS A 88 10.06 -25.79 1.46
CA LYS A 88 11.31 -26.24 2.10
C LYS A 88 12.46 -25.37 1.58
N GLU A 89 13.44 -25.09 2.44
CA GLU A 89 14.64 -24.33 2.07
C GLU A 89 15.28 -24.89 0.79
N GLY A 90 15.31 -24.08 -0.27
CA GLY A 90 15.97 -24.43 -1.55
C GLY A 90 15.11 -24.26 -2.81
N GLU A 91 13.79 -24.09 -2.70
CA GLU A 91 12.90 -23.88 -3.84
C GLU A 91 12.55 -22.39 -4.00
N GLY A 92 12.70 -21.86 -5.22
CA GLY A 92 12.49 -20.46 -5.54
C GLY A 92 11.06 -19.99 -5.24
N ARG A 93 10.91 -18.74 -4.77
CA ARG A 93 9.64 -18.08 -4.41
C ARG A 93 8.60 -17.97 -5.55
N GLU A 94 8.90 -18.44 -6.76
CA GLU A 94 8.02 -18.34 -7.92
C GLU A 94 6.94 -19.43 -7.99
N GLU A 95 7.16 -20.61 -7.41
CA GLU A 95 6.21 -21.75 -7.52
C GLU A 95 5.12 -21.78 -6.44
N LEU A 96 5.29 -21.05 -5.34
CA LEU A 96 4.41 -21.19 -4.16
C LEU A 96 3.11 -20.37 -4.23
N LEU A 97 3.06 -19.33 -5.05
CA LEU A 97 1.90 -18.42 -5.12
C LEU A 97 0.86 -18.81 -6.18
N LEU A 98 1.14 -19.86 -6.97
CA LEU A 98 0.21 -20.48 -7.91
C LEU A 98 -0.76 -21.48 -7.24
N GLY A 99 -0.87 -21.43 -5.91
CA GLY A 99 -1.77 -22.25 -5.10
C GLY A 99 -3.17 -22.26 -5.70
N THR A 100 -3.52 -23.38 -6.33
CA THR A 100 -4.81 -23.58 -7.00
C THR A 100 -5.93 -23.41 -5.97
N ALA A 101 -6.60 -22.26 -6.00
CA ALA A 101 -7.86 -22.09 -5.31
C ALA A 101 -8.85 -23.08 -5.94
N LYS A 102 -9.04 -24.25 -5.30
CA LYS A 102 -10.14 -25.18 -5.62
C LYS A 102 -11.46 -24.53 -5.23
N ALA A 103 -11.91 -23.58 -6.02
CA ALA A 103 -13.29 -23.16 -6.03
C ALA A 103 -14.13 -24.34 -6.51
N HIS A 104 -15.20 -24.65 -5.77
CA HIS A 104 -16.17 -25.69 -6.08
C HIS A 104 -16.62 -25.58 -7.55
N GLY A 105 -16.12 -26.49 -8.38
CA GLY A 105 -16.60 -26.79 -9.73
C GLY A 105 -16.75 -25.60 -10.68
N LYS A 106 -15.65 -25.09 -11.26
CA LYS A 106 -15.44 -24.80 -12.70
C LYS A 106 -14.30 -23.79 -12.90
N SER A 107 -13.42 -24.14 -13.85
CA SER A 107 -12.25 -23.42 -14.38
C SER A 107 -11.11 -23.12 -13.40
N GLU A 108 -9.99 -23.79 -13.67
CA GLU A 108 -8.66 -23.55 -13.15
C GLU A 108 -8.19 -22.16 -13.63
N VAL A 109 -8.27 -21.15 -12.77
CA VAL A 109 -7.74 -19.81 -13.05
C VAL A 109 -6.28 -19.80 -12.58
N ILE A 110 -5.35 -19.84 -13.53
CA ILE A 110 -3.92 -19.65 -13.25
C ILE A 110 -3.74 -18.18 -12.85
N MET A 111 -3.50 -17.94 -11.56
CA MET A 111 -3.26 -16.61 -11.00
C MET A 111 -1.82 -16.18 -11.27
N SER A 112 -1.61 -15.02 -11.89
CA SER A 112 -0.27 -14.46 -12.13
C SER A 112 0.00 -13.24 -11.25
N LEU A 113 1.14 -13.22 -10.56
CA LEU A 113 1.67 -12.03 -9.89
C LEU A 113 2.23 -11.06 -10.95
N ASP A 114 1.89 -9.76 -10.89
CA ASP A 114 2.50 -8.72 -11.74
C ASP A 114 3.25 -7.68 -10.89
N PRO A 115 4.52 -7.94 -10.52
CA PRO A 115 5.34 -7.00 -9.76
C PRO A 115 5.58 -5.69 -10.51
N LEU A 116 5.66 -5.73 -11.84
CA LEU A 116 5.95 -4.56 -12.66
C LEU A 116 4.78 -3.56 -12.65
N SER A 117 3.55 -4.02 -12.52
CA SER A 117 2.40 -3.11 -12.32
C SER A 117 2.54 -2.29 -11.04
N ASP A 118 2.96 -2.90 -9.93
CA ASP A 118 3.13 -2.22 -8.63
C ASP A 118 4.30 -1.25 -8.68
N VAL A 119 5.43 -1.65 -9.28
CA VAL A 119 6.58 -0.76 -9.50
C VAL A 119 6.17 0.47 -10.31
N ARG A 120 5.49 0.29 -11.46
CA ARG A 120 5.02 1.40 -12.29
C ARG A 120 4.04 2.32 -11.56
N TYR A 121 3.14 1.74 -10.77
CA TYR A 121 2.18 2.50 -9.97
C TYR A 121 2.90 3.35 -8.92
N ARG A 122 3.80 2.75 -8.14
CA ARG A 122 4.55 3.44 -7.07
C ARG A 122 5.48 4.51 -7.60
N CYS A 123 6.18 4.28 -8.71
CA CYS A 123 7.02 5.30 -9.34
C CYS A 123 6.19 6.51 -9.80
N ARG A 124 4.99 6.28 -10.34
CA ARG A 124 4.07 7.37 -10.71
C ARG A 124 3.63 8.17 -9.48
N LEU A 125 3.20 7.45 -8.44
CA LEU A 125 2.75 8.09 -7.20
C LEU A 125 3.88 8.89 -6.53
N ALA A 126 5.09 8.34 -6.49
CA ALA A 126 6.28 9.04 -6.02
C ALA A 126 6.53 10.33 -6.83
N SER A 127 6.46 10.27 -8.16
CA SER A 127 6.66 11.44 -9.02
C SER A 127 5.62 12.55 -8.79
N GLU A 128 4.36 12.18 -8.59
CA GLU A 128 3.27 13.11 -8.25
C GLU A 128 3.51 13.77 -6.88
N HIS A 129 3.98 13.01 -5.88
CA HIS A 129 4.30 13.53 -4.56
C HIS A 129 5.52 14.47 -4.57
N LEU A 130 6.56 14.17 -5.35
CA LEU A 130 7.70 15.07 -5.53
C LEU A 130 7.26 16.42 -6.11
N THR A 131 6.49 16.37 -7.21
CA THR A 131 5.93 17.58 -7.84
C THR A 131 5.09 18.40 -6.84
N ARG A 132 4.32 17.70 -5.99
CA ARG A 132 3.52 18.35 -4.94
C ARG A 132 4.39 18.98 -3.86
N ALA A 133 5.45 18.29 -3.41
CA ALA A 133 6.38 18.81 -2.40
C ALA A 133 7.06 20.09 -2.90
N GLU A 134 7.55 20.11 -4.14
CA GLU A 134 8.17 21.29 -4.75
C GLU A 134 7.20 22.48 -4.84
N LYS A 135 5.94 22.21 -5.21
CA LYS A 135 4.91 23.25 -5.26
C LYS A 135 4.60 23.82 -3.88
N LEU A 136 4.41 22.96 -2.87
CA LEU A 136 4.10 23.39 -1.51
C LEU A 136 5.27 24.16 -0.90
N LEU A 137 6.50 23.74 -1.19
CA LEU A 137 7.71 24.45 -0.79
C LEU A 137 7.73 25.87 -1.36
N SER A 138 7.38 26.04 -2.65
CA SER A 138 7.29 27.36 -3.28
C SER A 138 6.23 28.27 -2.68
N LEU A 139 5.22 27.69 -2.03
CA LEU A 139 4.13 28.40 -1.35
C LEU A 139 4.43 28.65 0.14
N GLY A 140 5.57 28.19 0.65
CA GLY A 140 5.90 28.26 2.09
C GLY A 140 5.11 27.28 2.96
N ASP A 141 4.43 26.30 2.36
CA ASP A 141 3.70 25.28 3.10
C ASP A 141 4.64 24.15 3.55
N TRP A 142 5.26 24.35 4.72
CA TRP A 142 6.25 23.44 5.28
C TRP A 142 5.66 22.08 5.65
N ALA A 143 4.54 22.03 6.38
CA ALA A 143 3.91 20.75 6.74
C ALA A 143 3.46 19.96 5.51
N GLY A 144 2.83 20.65 4.55
CA GLY A 144 2.46 20.03 3.28
C GLY A 144 3.66 19.53 2.48
N THR A 145 4.78 20.27 2.50
CA THR A 145 6.04 19.85 1.86
C THR A 145 6.60 18.59 2.50
N VAL A 146 6.67 18.54 3.83
CA VAL A 146 7.19 17.38 4.57
C VAL A 146 6.31 16.16 4.33
N SER A 147 4.98 16.30 4.43
CA SER A 147 4.03 15.22 4.13
C SER A 147 4.23 14.66 2.71
N ALA A 148 4.32 15.54 1.71
CA ALA A 148 4.52 15.12 0.33
C ALA A 148 5.91 14.48 0.10
N ALA A 149 6.97 15.01 0.72
CA ALA A 149 8.31 14.44 0.62
C ALA A 149 8.41 13.05 1.27
N GLN A 150 7.78 12.85 2.42
CA GLN A 150 7.69 11.54 3.08
C GLN A 150 7.03 10.52 2.14
N LEU A 151 5.89 10.85 1.55
CA LEU A 151 5.17 9.96 0.63
C LEU A 151 5.96 9.69 -0.66
N TRP A 152 6.76 10.65 -1.14
CA TRP A 152 7.68 10.43 -2.27
C TRP A 152 8.74 9.38 -1.93
N ILE A 153 9.45 9.56 -0.81
CA ILE A 153 10.52 8.65 -0.36
C ILE A 153 9.95 7.25 -0.10
N GLU A 154 8.82 7.15 0.61
CA GLU A 154 8.17 5.89 0.93
C GLU A 154 7.77 5.13 -0.34
N ASN A 155 7.11 5.79 -1.30
CA ASN A 155 6.66 5.12 -2.52
C ASN A 155 7.83 4.71 -3.40
N PHE A 156 8.89 5.52 -3.47
CA PHE A 156 10.09 5.16 -4.22
C PHE A 156 10.81 3.95 -3.59
N ALA A 157 10.97 3.94 -2.26
CA ALA A 157 11.50 2.80 -1.52
C ALA A 157 10.68 1.52 -1.76
N LYS A 158 9.35 1.61 -1.66
CA LYS A 158 8.45 0.49 -1.92
C LYS A 158 8.48 0.04 -3.38
N ALA A 159 8.75 0.92 -4.34
CA ALA A 159 8.96 0.53 -5.74
C ALA A 159 10.23 -0.31 -5.92
N VAL A 160 11.33 0.05 -5.26
CA VAL A 160 12.57 -0.75 -5.27
C VAL A 160 12.32 -2.11 -4.62
N ILE A 161 11.63 -2.15 -3.48
CA ILE A 161 11.29 -3.41 -2.79
C ILE A 161 10.44 -4.31 -3.67
N ALA A 162 9.43 -3.75 -4.37
CA ALA A 162 8.49 -4.48 -5.22
C ALA A 162 9.16 -5.29 -6.35
N LEU A 163 10.40 -4.97 -6.73
CA LEU A 163 11.19 -5.75 -7.69
C LEU A 163 11.67 -7.10 -7.14
N PHE A 164 11.74 -7.26 -5.82
CA PHE A 164 12.35 -8.43 -5.16
C PHE A 164 11.39 -9.16 -4.23
N GLU A 165 10.50 -8.42 -3.56
CA GLU A 165 9.51 -8.97 -2.64
C GLU A 165 8.33 -8.03 -2.49
N VAL A 166 7.28 -8.48 -1.80
CA VAL A 166 6.11 -7.65 -1.54
C VAL A 166 6.44 -6.56 -0.51
N PRO A 167 6.21 -5.26 -0.83
CA PRO A 167 6.47 -4.17 0.11
C PRO A 167 5.47 -4.23 1.28
N THR A 168 5.95 -4.02 2.50
CA THR A 168 5.08 -4.00 3.69
C THR A 168 4.17 -2.77 3.74
N TRP A 169 3.12 -2.84 4.56
CA TRP A 169 2.22 -1.71 4.83
C TRP A 169 2.85 -0.62 5.71
N SER A 170 3.98 -0.89 6.37
CA SER A 170 4.70 0.08 7.21
C SER A 170 5.03 1.37 6.45
N HIS A 171 4.96 2.51 7.14
CA HIS A 171 5.49 3.79 6.65
C HIS A 171 7.02 3.87 6.67
N ASP A 172 7.66 2.96 7.42
CA ASP A 172 9.11 2.77 7.42
C ASP A 172 9.48 1.48 6.64
N PRO A 173 9.87 1.59 5.35
CA PRO A 173 10.37 0.47 4.56
C PRO A 173 11.89 0.22 4.70
N SER A 174 12.61 0.95 5.55
CA SER A 174 14.09 0.90 5.65
C SER A 174 14.62 -0.51 5.93
N ASN A 175 13.98 -1.24 6.84
CA ASN A 175 14.34 -2.62 7.19
C ASN A 175 14.23 -3.58 6.00
N GLN A 176 13.25 -3.39 5.11
CA GLN A 176 13.15 -4.17 3.88
C GLN A 176 14.29 -3.84 2.93
N LEU A 177 14.57 -2.56 2.72
CA LEU A 177 15.68 -2.12 1.88
C LEU A 177 17.02 -2.69 2.37
N HIS A 178 17.32 -2.61 3.67
CA HIS A 178 18.55 -3.16 4.24
C HIS A 178 18.75 -4.65 3.95
N ARG A 179 17.69 -5.46 4.00
CA ARG A 179 17.75 -6.89 3.64
C ARG A 179 18.02 -7.13 2.16
N LEU A 180 17.61 -6.20 1.30
CA LEU A 180 17.75 -6.31 -0.15
C LEU A 180 19.08 -5.77 -0.68
N VAL A 181 19.81 -4.92 0.06
CA VAL A 181 21.06 -4.29 -0.39
C VAL A 181 22.04 -5.31 -1.00
N ASN A 182 22.23 -6.47 -0.37
CA ASN A 182 23.19 -7.48 -0.84
C ASN A 182 22.73 -8.22 -2.12
N LYS A 183 21.45 -8.11 -2.49
CA LYS A 183 20.90 -8.66 -3.73
C LYS A 183 21.00 -7.71 -4.92
N LEU A 184 21.36 -6.45 -4.67
CA LEU A 184 21.47 -5.43 -5.71
C LEU A 184 22.88 -5.41 -6.34
N PRO A 185 22.99 -4.97 -7.60
CA PRO A 185 24.25 -4.57 -8.23
C PRO A 185 25.06 -3.61 -7.35
N ASP A 186 26.39 -3.77 -7.34
CA ASP A 186 27.29 -3.04 -6.43
C ASP A 186 27.18 -1.51 -6.56
N ASP A 187 27.00 -1.03 -7.78
CA ASP A 187 26.88 0.40 -8.13
C ASP A 187 25.66 1.09 -7.51
N ILE A 188 24.61 0.35 -7.16
CA ILE A 188 23.39 0.91 -6.57
C ILE A 188 23.23 0.61 -5.07
N ARG A 189 24.17 -0.12 -4.46
CA ARG A 189 24.09 -0.50 -3.03
C ARG A 189 24.13 0.70 -2.11
N ASP A 190 25.06 1.62 -2.33
CA ASP A 190 25.21 2.82 -1.50
C ASP A 190 24.00 3.76 -1.64
N MET A 191 23.50 3.92 -2.87
CA MET A 191 22.24 4.67 -3.10
C MET A 191 21.07 4.02 -2.37
N THR A 192 20.98 2.69 -2.37
CA THR A 192 19.92 1.97 -1.66
C THR A 192 20.04 2.11 -0.14
N ARG A 193 21.27 2.09 0.41
CA ARG A 193 21.50 2.38 1.83
C ARG A 193 21.10 3.80 2.19
N GLY A 194 21.42 4.77 1.32
CA GLY A 194 20.98 6.16 1.47
C GLY A 194 19.46 6.29 1.44
N LEU A 195 18.78 5.57 0.54
CA LEU A 195 17.32 5.52 0.49
C LEU A 195 16.73 4.90 1.76
N ALA A 196 17.33 3.82 2.28
CA ALA A 196 16.90 3.21 3.53
C ALA A 196 17.03 4.18 4.72
N TYR A 197 18.15 4.92 4.80
CA TYR A 197 18.34 5.96 5.80
C TYR A 197 17.27 7.05 5.68
N MET A 198 17.08 7.64 4.49
CA MET A 198 16.07 8.67 4.27
C MET A 198 14.67 8.18 4.62
N ALA A 199 14.31 6.96 4.23
CA ALA A 199 13.00 6.37 4.52
C ALA A 199 12.76 6.19 6.01
N HIS A 200 13.79 5.80 6.77
CA HIS A 200 13.70 5.69 8.22
C HIS A 200 13.50 7.06 8.88
N GLU A 201 14.33 8.04 8.51
CA GLU A 201 14.31 9.38 9.11
C GLU A 201 12.98 10.10 8.89
N VAL A 202 12.37 9.95 7.71
CA VAL A 202 11.10 10.64 7.36
C VAL A 202 9.86 9.86 7.75
N ALA A 203 9.95 8.58 8.12
CA ALA A 203 8.78 7.78 8.45
C ALA A 203 7.91 8.35 9.59
N PRO A 204 8.47 8.88 10.70
CA PRO A 204 7.68 9.51 11.76
C PRO A 204 6.93 10.76 11.28
N GLU A 205 7.43 11.42 10.23
CA GLU A 205 6.86 12.66 9.74
C GLU A 205 5.47 12.47 9.12
N HIS A 206 5.11 11.25 8.68
CA HIS A 206 3.75 10.94 8.26
C HIS A 206 2.73 11.24 9.37
N GLY A 207 3.05 10.87 10.61
CA GLY A 207 2.17 11.20 11.75
C GLY A 207 2.24 12.68 12.13
N ARG A 208 3.45 13.26 12.12
CA ARG A 208 3.69 14.63 12.59
C ARG A 208 3.13 15.69 11.65
N SER A 209 3.24 15.51 10.34
CA SER A 209 2.71 16.47 9.36
C SER A 209 1.18 16.52 9.38
N SER A 210 0.54 15.46 9.86
CA SER A 210 -0.90 15.25 9.74
C SER A 210 -1.62 15.45 11.07
N TYR A 211 -0.99 15.07 12.17
CA TYR A 211 -1.58 15.13 13.52
C TYR A 211 -0.75 15.96 14.51
N GLY A 212 0.44 16.41 14.14
CA GLY A 212 1.38 17.06 15.04
C GLY A 212 1.97 16.07 16.04
N GLU A 213 2.20 16.52 17.26
CA GLU A 213 2.58 15.66 18.39
C GLU A 213 1.52 15.77 19.49
N PRO A 214 0.42 15.01 19.41
CA PRO A 214 -0.70 15.11 20.35
C PRO A 214 -0.28 14.90 21.81
N SER A 215 0.66 13.98 22.05
CA SER A 215 1.22 13.72 23.39
C SER A 215 1.97 14.92 23.98
N ALA A 216 2.46 15.82 23.13
CA ALA A 216 3.12 17.08 23.51
C ALA A 216 2.20 18.31 23.39
N GLY A 217 0.95 18.13 22.95
CA GLY A 217 0.01 19.23 22.70
C GLY A 217 0.40 20.13 21.52
N LEU A 218 1.23 19.63 20.59
CA LEU A 218 1.69 20.38 19.43
C LEU A 218 0.83 20.02 18.21
N ALA A 219 0.22 21.02 17.59
CA ALA A 219 -0.44 20.86 16.29
C ALA A 219 0.61 20.72 15.17
N PRO A 220 0.25 20.18 14.00
CA PRO A 220 1.11 20.26 12.81
C PRO A 220 1.54 21.70 12.56
N VAL A 221 2.75 21.90 12.05
CA VAL A 221 3.26 23.24 11.71
C VAL A 221 2.50 23.77 10.49
N THR A 222 1.34 24.39 10.72
CA THR A 222 0.59 25.08 9.66
C THR A 222 1.35 26.35 9.27
N SER A 223 1.48 26.57 7.97
CA SER A 223 2.11 27.77 7.40
C SER A 223 1.47 29.04 7.98
N ILE A 224 2.28 30.04 8.31
CA ILE A 224 1.86 31.39 8.77
C ILE A 224 1.50 32.24 7.54
#